data_AF-A0A6V8QXJ3-F1
#
_entry.id   AF-A0A6V8QXJ3-F1
#
_cell.length_a   1.000
_cell.length_b   1.000
_cell.length_c   1.000
_cell.angle_alpha   90.00
_cell.angle_beta   90.00
_cell.angle_gamma   90.00
#
_symmetry.space_group_name_H-M   'P 1'
#
loop_
_entity.id
_entity.type
_entity.pdbx_description
1 polymer ?
#
loop_
_entity_poly.entity_id
_entity_poly.type
_entity_poly.pdbx_seq_one_letter_code
_entity_poly.pdbx_strand_id
1 'polypeptide(L)'
;MSTSPSQTSGSSADAANKNSSAAAAKQKRRQAIREGFDRLTELVPGLQGQGRSEGLVLKRTVDYMREQLVQRQALIDRVEQAGGDVDPKFKK
;
A
#
# COMPACT_ATOMS: atom_id res chain seq x y z
N MET A 1 59.81 31.77 6.07
CA MET A 1 58.40 32.05 6.40
C MET A 1 57.58 30.94 5.76
N SER A 2 57.09 30.02 6.60
CA SER A 2 56.63 28.68 6.21
C SER A 2 55.25 28.65 5.58
N THR A 3 55.08 27.70 4.66
CA THR A 3 53.90 27.34 3.88
C THR A 3 52.88 26.49 4.64
N SER A 4 51.57 26.80 4.48
CA SER A 4 50.39 25.89 4.37
C SER A 4 50.03 24.93 5.55
N PRO A 5 48.83 24.28 5.59
CA PRO A 5 47.50 24.55 5.00
C PRO A 5 46.27 24.29 5.94
N SER A 6 45.09 24.71 5.46
CA SER A 6 43.77 24.01 5.49
C SER A 6 43.29 23.30 6.78
N GLN A 7 42.24 23.86 7.41
CA GLN A 7 41.26 23.05 8.13
C GLN A 7 39.96 22.98 7.32
N THR A 8 39.68 21.81 6.74
CA THR A 8 38.34 21.42 6.28
C THR A 8 37.69 20.61 7.39
N SER A 9 36.91 21.27 8.25
CA SER A 9 36.09 20.62 9.28
C SER A 9 34.82 20.03 8.67
N GLY A 10 34.96 18.99 7.85
CA GLY A 10 33.85 18.14 7.42
C GLY A 10 33.46 17.20 8.55
N SER A 11 32.54 17.64 9.40
CA SER A 11 32.25 17.02 10.70
C SER A 11 31.54 15.66 10.58
N SER A 12 31.98 14.71 11.40
CA SER A 12 31.38 13.37 11.60
C SER A 12 29.88 13.41 11.99
N ALA A 13 29.36 14.57 12.44
CA ALA A 13 27.98 14.77 12.83
C ALA A 13 26.99 14.67 11.64
N ASP A 14 27.40 15.05 10.43
CA ASP A 14 26.55 14.99 9.23
C ASP A 14 26.24 13.56 8.79
N ALA A 15 27.20 12.64 8.96
CA ALA A 15 27.03 11.23 8.63
C ALA A 15 26.09 10.52 9.63
N ALA A 16 26.25 10.80 10.92
CA ALA A 16 25.39 10.26 11.97
C ALA A 16 23.92 10.74 11.83
N ASN A 17 23.72 12.01 11.48
CA ASN A 17 22.40 12.59 11.25
C ASN A 17 21.71 12.02 9.99
N LYS A 18 22.45 11.83 8.89
CA LYS A 18 21.93 11.17 7.68
C LYS A 18 21.56 9.70 7.93
N ASN A 19 22.35 8.99 8.73
CA ASN A 19 22.07 7.57 9.03
C ASN A 19 20.83 7.40 9.92
N SER A 20 20.64 8.27 10.91
CA SER A 20 19.45 8.24 11.78
C SER A 20 18.18 8.65 11.03
N SER A 21 18.23 9.70 10.21
CA SER A 21 17.09 10.11 9.37
C SER A 21 16.70 9.04 8.34
N ALA A 22 17.67 8.37 7.69
CA ALA A 22 17.41 7.27 6.77
C ALA A 22 16.77 6.05 7.46
N ALA A 23 17.23 5.71 8.66
CA ALA A 23 16.64 4.63 9.47
C ALA A 23 15.19 4.96 9.88
N ALA A 24 14.93 6.19 10.34
CA ALA A 24 13.60 6.66 10.70
C ALA A 24 12.65 6.66 9.49
N ALA A 25 13.09 7.13 8.32
CA ALA A 25 12.29 7.10 7.09
C ALA A 25 11.94 5.66 6.68
N LYS A 26 12.89 4.72 6.79
CA LYS A 26 12.66 3.30 6.52
C LYS A 26 11.66 2.69 7.49
N GLN A 27 11.76 3.00 8.78
CA GLN A 27 10.80 2.54 9.79
C GLN A 27 9.39 3.07 9.49
N LYS A 28 9.25 4.38 9.23
CA LYS A 28 7.97 4.99 8.84
C LYS A 28 7.37 4.33 7.60
N ARG A 29 8.19 4.07 6.56
CA ARG A 29 7.74 3.37 5.35
C ARG A 29 7.24 1.96 5.66
N ARG A 30 7.97 1.18 6.46
CA ARG A 30 7.56 -0.18 6.84
C ARG A 30 6.29 -0.18 7.67
N GLN A 31 6.12 0.80 8.55
CA GLN A 31 4.90 0.94 9.35
C GLN A 31 3.69 1.25 8.45
N ALA A 32 3.82 2.17 7.50
CA ALA A 32 2.75 2.49 6.55
C ALA A 32 2.37 1.29 5.66
N ILE A 33 3.35 0.47 5.25
CA ILE A 33 3.07 -0.77 4.50
C ILE A 33 2.25 -1.74 5.36
N ARG A 34 2.64 -1.95 6.63
CA ARG A 34 1.94 -2.84 7.55
C ARG A 34 0.50 -2.38 7.79
N GLU A 35 0.30 -1.10 8.04
CA GLU A 35 -1.04 -0.52 8.16
C GLU A 35 -1.87 -0.72 6.89
N GLY A 36 -1.23 -0.70 5.71
CA GLY A 36 -1.87 -1.06 4.46
C GLY A 36 -2.37 -2.51 4.42
N PHE A 37 -1.55 -3.46 4.88
CA PHE A 37 -1.94 -4.86 5.00
C PHE A 37 -3.05 -5.08 6.03
N ASP A 38 -2.97 -4.41 7.18
CA ASP A 38 -4.00 -4.49 8.22
C ASP A 38 -5.35 -3.99 7.66
N ARG A 39 -5.38 -2.85 6.94
CA ARG A 39 -6.59 -2.37 6.24
C ARG A 39 -7.13 -3.35 5.21
N LEU A 40 -6.27 -4.02 4.44
CA LEU A 40 -6.73 -5.04 3.48
C LEU A 40 -7.42 -6.20 4.20
N THR A 41 -6.95 -6.59 5.38
CA THR A 41 -7.56 -7.68 6.15
C THR A 41 -8.92 -7.35 6.74
N GLU A 42 -9.24 -6.06 6.89
CA GLU A 42 -10.56 -5.58 7.31
C GLU A 42 -11.57 -5.55 6.15
N LEU A 43 -11.10 -5.23 4.93
CA LEU A 43 -11.94 -5.09 3.74
C LEU A 43 -12.25 -6.42 3.05
N VAL A 44 -11.33 -7.38 3.10
CA VAL A 44 -11.45 -8.65 2.39
C VAL A 44 -12.01 -9.71 3.33
N PRO A 45 -13.21 -10.28 3.05
CA PRO A 45 -13.81 -11.29 3.91
C PRO A 45 -12.92 -12.51 4.12
N GLY A 46 -12.76 -12.93 5.38
CA GLY A 46 -12.00 -14.12 5.76
C GLY A 46 -10.50 -13.90 5.97
N LEU A 47 -10.02 -12.65 5.95
CA LEU A 47 -8.60 -12.32 6.19
C LEU A 47 -8.31 -11.70 7.55
N GLN A 48 -9.28 -11.58 8.45
CA GLN A 48 -9.10 -10.91 9.74
C GLN A 48 -7.91 -11.50 10.53
N GLY A 49 -6.99 -10.62 10.94
CA GLY A 49 -5.79 -11.02 11.69
C GLY A 49 -4.67 -11.65 10.84
N GLN A 50 -4.83 -11.77 9.52
CA GLN A 50 -3.83 -12.34 8.60
C GLN A 50 -2.85 -11.31 8.03
N GLY A 51 -2.80 -10.07 8.55
CA GLY A 51 -1.95 -8.97 8.04
C GLY A 51 -0.44 -9.25 8.03
N ARG A 52 0.00 -10.37 8.63
CA ARG A 52 1.40 -10.82 8.63
C ARG A 52 1.73 -11.78 7.49
N SER A 53 0.72 -12.31 6.80
CA SER A 53 0.88 -13.24 5.68
C SER A 53 0.74 -12.50 4.34
N GLU A 54 1.71 -11.64 4.02
CA GLU A 54 1.63 -10.69 2.89
C GLU A 54 1.19 -11.34 1.57
N GLY A 55 1.80 -12.46 1.17
CA GLY A 55 1.46 -13.16 -0.07
C GLY A 55 0.03 -13.72 -0.10
N LEU A 56 -0.46 -14.23 1.04
CA LEU A 56 -1.83 -14.72 1.18
C LEU A 56 -2.83 -13.56 1.11
N VAL A 57 -2.53 -12.44 1.78
CA VAL A 57 -3.37 -11.25 1.77
C VAL A 57 -3.48 -10.70 0.35
N LEU A 58 -2.36 -10.51 -0.35
CA LEU A 58 -2.38 -10.00 -1.73
C LEU A 58 -3.15 -10.93 -2.67
N LYS A 59 -2.89 -12.25 -2.62
CA LYS A 59 -3.58 -13.22 -3.46
C LYS A 59 -5.09 -13.18 -3.24
N ARG A 60 -5.53 -13.31 -1.98
CA ARG A 60 -6.97 -13.33 -1.65
C ARG A 60 -7.64 -12.00 -1.96
N THR A 61 -6.93 -10.88 -1.82
CA THR A 61 -7.43 -9.55 -2.23
C THR A 61 -7.72 -9.51 -3.73
N VAL A 62 -6.80 -9.97 -4.58
CA VAL A 62 -6.99 -10.01 -6.03
C VAL A 62 -8.14 -10.94 -6.41
N ASP A 63 -8.22 -12.11 -5.77
CA ASP A 63 -9.31 -13.06 -6.02
C ASP A 63 -10.67 -12.44 -5.65
N TYR A 64 -10.75 -11.77 -4.49
CA TYR A 64 -11.96 -11.05 -4.08
C TYR A 64 -12.32 -9.93 -5.05
N MET A 65 -11.36 -9.15 -5.54
CA MET A 65 -11.63 -8.11 -6.55
C MET A 65 -12.26 -8.70 -7.82
N ARG A 66 -11.78 -9.85 -8.30
CA ARG A 66 -12.36 -10.54 -9.46
C ARG A 66 -13.79 -11.00 -9.17
N GLU A 67 -14.03 -11.58 -7.99
CA GLU A 67 -15.38 -11.96 -7.53
C GLU A 67 -16.34 -10.75 -7.53
N GLN A 68 -15.90 -9.61 -7.02
CA GLN A 68 -16.70 -8.38 -6.99
C GLN A 68 -17.02 -7.83 -8.38
N LEU A 69 -16.09 -7.93 -9.34
CA LEU A 69 -16.35 -7.53 -10.74
C LEU A 69 -17.40 -8.43 -11.40
N VAL A 70 -17.32 -9.74 -11.18
CA VAL A 70 -18.31 -10.70 -11.68
C VAL A 70 -19.68 -10.45 -11.04
N GLN A 71 -19.73 -10.24 -9.72
CA GLN A 71 -20.96 -9.92 -9.01
C GLN A 71 -21.59 -8.62 -9.53
N ARG A 72 -20.77 -7.58 -9.78
CA ARG A 72 -21.25 -6.33 -10.38
C ARG A 72 -21.90 -6.57 -11.73
N GLN A 73 -21.29 -7.33 -12.64
CA GLN A 73 -21.89 -7.63 -13.93
C GLN A 73 -23.22 -8.38 -13.77
N ALA A 74 -23.26 -9.40 -12.91
CA ALA A 74 -24.48 -10.15 -12.65
C ALA A 74 -25.62 -9.28 -12.08
N LEU A 75 -25.30 -8.27 -11.26
CA LEU A 75 -26.27 -7.31 -10.75
C LEU A 75 -26.81 -6.40 -11.85
N ILE A 76 -25.94 -5.93 -12.75
CA ILE A 76 -26.35 -5.11 -13.91
C ILE A 76 -27.30 -5.91 -14.79
N ASP A 77 -26.92 -7.12 -15.17
CA ASP A 77 -27.73 -8.01 -16.01
C ASP A 77 -29.10 -8.26 -15.37
N ARG A 78 -29.15 -8.47 -14.05
CA ARG A 78 -30.40 -8.68 -13.32
C ARG A 78 -31.31 -7.45 -13.34
N VAL A 79 -30.75 -6.24 -13.20
CA VAL A 79 -31.53 -4.99 -13.27
C VAL A 79 -32.12 -4.82 -14.67
N GLU A 80 -31.33 -5.06 -15.71
CA GLU A 80 -31.78 -4.96 -17.11
C GLU A 80 -32.85 -6.01 -17.46
N GLN A 81 -32.68 -7.25 -16.99
CA GLN A 81 -33.70 -8.30 -17.15
C GLN A 81 -35.02 -7.97 -16.44
N ALA A 82 -34.95 -7.23 -15.34
CA ALA A 82 -36.14 -6.73 -14.63
C ALA A 82 -36.77 -5.49 -15.31
N GLY A 83 -36.22 -5.02 -16.44
CA GLY A 83 -36.69 -3.85 -17.18
C GLY A 83 -36.18 -2.52 -16.64
N GLY A 84 -35.23 -2.52 -15.70
CA GLY A 84 -34.55 -1.32 -15.23
C GLY A 84 -33.40 -0.93 -16.17
N ASP A 85 -33.07 0.36 -16.22
CA ASP A 85 -31.87 0.84 -16.92
C ASP A 85 -30.76 1.17 -15.93
N VAL A 86 -29.53 0.76 -16.28
CA VAL A 86 -28.33 1.06 -15.49
C VAL A 86 -27.54 2.14 -16.20
N ASP A 87 -27.13 3.18 -15.46
CA ASP A 87 -26.28 4.25 -16.00
C ASP A 87 -25.01 3.65 -16.67
N PRO A 88 -24.68 4.03 -17.92
CA PRO A 88 -23.51 3.53 -18.63
C PRO A 88 -22.19 3.63 -17.87
N LYS A 89 -22.06 4.56 -16.92
CA LYS A 89 -20.86 4.66 -16.06
C LYS A 89 -20.63 3.40 -15.20
N PHE A 90 -21.67 2.62 -14.95
CA PHE A 90 -21.60 1.39 -14.17
C PHE A 90 -21.44 0.13 -15.03
N LYS A 91 -21.49 0.22 -16.37
CA LYS A 91 -21.35 -0.93 -17.29
C LYS A 91 -19.92 -1.19 -17.76
N LYS A 92 -18.95 -0.34 -17.36
CA LYS A 92 -17.53 -0.43 -17.73
C LYS A 92 -16.67 -0.97 -16.61
#